data_AF-A0A1Q7WA12-F1
#
_entry.id   AF-A0A1Q7WA12-F1
#
_cell.length_a   1.000
_cell.length_b   1.000
_cell.length_c   1.000
_cell.angle_alpha   90.00
_cell.angle_beta   90.00
_cell.angle_gamma   90.00
#
_symmetry.space_group_name_H-M   'P 1'
#
loop_
_entity.id
_entity.type
_entity.pdbx_description
1 polymer ?
#
loop_
_entity_poly.entity_id
_entity_poly.type
_entity_poly.pdbx_seq_one_letter_code
_entity_poly.pdbx_strand_id
1 'polypeptide(L)'
;MRPAQISFWGNDVHGDCVTAEEAFAKACHNPEIFVPDGEVISWATQHGVLEGAGLQPVMTWMQQAGFATGTNIYNDGSCFAVNWQSTAAMQSAIFEGPVKLAIAADQLDAAWRSTNGKSGWFGTGWNSDTNYDHCVSLCGYGPMSWLAGQFAVQVPAGVDGAKPGYAMFTWNSIGIVDAPSMINVTAEAWIRQPTTVSGQPNWRWCNKCRVLAFAGNPSLGACAAGGVHSHAGSGNYEVPFA
;
A
#
# COMPACT_ATOMS: atom_id res chain seq x y z
N MET A 1 8.91 -1.27 -7.98
CA MET A 1 8.64 -1.07 -9.43
C MET A 1 7.53 -0.04 -9.58
N ARG A 2 7.56 0.81 -10.61
CA ARG A 2 6.48 1.77 -10.87
C ARG A 2 5.26 1.00 -11.41
N PRO A 3 4.10 1.03 -10.73
CA PRO A 3 2.87 0.44 -11.28
C PRO A 3 2.43 1.21 -12.54
N ALA A 4 1.75 0.52 -13.46
CA ALA A 4 1.22 1.11 -14.68
C ALA A 4 0.04 2.04 -14.38
N GLN A 5 -0.78 1.68 -13.39
CA GLN A 5 -1.92 2.47 -12.93
C GLN A 5 -1.72 2.92 -11.48
N ILE A 6 -2.03 4.19 -11.23
CA ILE A 6 -2.12 4.80 -9.91
C ILE A 6 -3.36 5.67 -9.88
N SER A 7 -3.87 5.94 -8.68
CA SER A 7 -5.00 6.83 -8.47
C SER A 7 -4.80 7.69 -7.23
N PHE A 8 -5.74 8.60 -6.98
CA PHE A 8 -5.88 9.26 -5.68
C PHE A 8 -6.52 8.31 -4.67
N TRP A 9 -7.33 7.35 -5.13
CA TRP A 9 -8.07 6.43 -4.27
C TRP A 9 -8.89 7.16 -3.20
N GLY A 10 -9.61 8.21 -3.61
CA GLY A 10 -10.44 9.05 -2.74
C GLY A 10 -9.70 10.16 -1.99
N ASN A 11 -8.37 10.15 -1.97
CA ASN A 11 -7.54 11.11 -1.22
C ASN A 11 -7.52 12.54 -1.82
N ASP A 12 -8.15 12.77 -2.97
CA ASP A 12 -8.38 14.09 -3.56
C ASP A 12 -9.62 14.80 -3.00
N VAL A 13 -10.55 14.03 -2.43
CA VAL A 13 -11.83 14.53 -1.89
C VAL A 13 -12.05 14.16 -0.41
N HIS A 14 -11.30 13.19 0.11
CA HIS A 14 -11.36 12.68 1.48
C HIS A 14 -9.97 12.70 2.14
N GLY A 15 -9.92 12.63 3.47
CA GLY A 15 -8.68 12.43 4.25
C GLY A 15 -8.11 11.00 4.21
N ASP A 16 -8.27 10.27 3.10
CA ASP A 16 -8.09 8.80 3.03
C ASP A 16 -6.66 8.35 2.70
N CYS A 17 -5.66 9.18 2.98
CA CYS A 17 -4.26 8.94 2.57
C CYS A 17 -3.72 7.59 3.06
N VAL A 18 -4.15 7.14 4.24
CA VAL A 18 -3.74 5.86 4.84
C VAL A 18 -4.26 4.68 4.03
N THR A 19 -5.54 4.68 3.64
CA THR A 19 -6.12 3.59 2.86
C THR A 19 -5.69 3.66 1.40
N ALA A 20 -5.60 4.87 0.83
CA ALA A 20 -5.08 5.09 -0.52
C ALA A 20 -3.66 4.53 -0.69
N GLU A 21 -2.81 4.64 0.34
CA GLU A 21 -1.48 4.05 0.31
C GLU A 21 -1.52 2.51 0.29
N GLU A 22 -2.46 1.87 0.98
CA GLU A 22 -2.59 0.41 0.90
C GLU A 22 -2.96 -0.03 -0.51
N ALA A 23 -3.83 0.73 -1.20
CA ALA A 23 -4.20 0.44 -2.58
C ALA A 23 -3.01 0.62 -3.52
N PHE A 24 -2.18 1.64 -3.30
CA PHE A 24 -0.91 1.81 -3.99
C PHE A 24 0.04 0.63 -3.74
N ALA A 25 0.12 0.13 -2.50
CA ALA A 25 0.95 -1.02 -2.17
C ALA A 25 0.51 -2.28 -2.95
N LYS A 26 -0.80 -2.48 -3.18
CA LYS A 26 -1.32 -3.55 -4.05
C LYS A 26 -0.96 -3.30 -5.52
N ALA A 27 -1.06 -2.06 -5.99
CA ALA A 27 -0.68 -1.72 -7.37
C ALA A 27 0.79 -2.06 -7.66
N CYS A 28 1.68 -1.97 -6.66
CA CYS A 28 3.08 -2.38 -6.80
C CYS A 28 3.33 -3.89 -6.91
N HIS A 29 2.32 -4.74 -6.76
CA HIS A 29 2.45 -6.20 -6.93
C HIS A 29 2.85 -6.57 -8.37
N ASN A 30 3.43 -7.75 -8.55
CA ASN A 30 3.74 -8.31 -9.87
C ASN A 30 3.17 -9.73 -9.99
N PRO A 31 2.15 -9.97 -10.83
CA PRO A 31 1.49 -9.02 -11.74
C PRO A 31 0.73 -7.91 -11.00
N GLU A 32 0.58 -6.73 -11.61
CA GLU A 32 -0.08 -5.56 -11.01
C GLU A 32 -1.50 -5.87 -10.51
N ILE A 33 -1.81 -5.42 -9.29
CA ILE A 33 -3.14 -5.51 -8.67
C ILE A 33 -3.68 -4.09 -8.49
N PHE A 34 -4.47 -3.62 -9.46
CA PHE A 34 -5.14 -2.34 -9.35
C PHE A 34 -6.49 -2.49 -8.64
N VAL A 35 -6.62 -1.87 -7.46
CA VAL A 35 -7.88 -1.78 -6.71
C VAL A 35 -8.63 -0.53 -7.17
N PRO A 36 -9.87 -0.61 -7.67
CA PRO A 36 -10.64 0.56 -8.09
C PRO A 36 -10.95 1.51 -6.92
N ASP A 37 -10.98 2.82 -7.17
CA ASP A 37 -11.29 3.87 -6.18
C ASP A 37 -12.55 3.58 -5.36
N GLY A 38 -13.62 3.11 -6.01
CA GLY A 38 -14.88 2.79 -5.32
C GLY A 38 -14.73 1.68 -4.27
N GLU A 39 -13.87 0.69 -4.51
CA GLU A 39 -13.61 -0.38 -3.54
C GLU A 39 -12.75 0.12 -2.38
N VAL A 40 -11.77 1.00 -2.65
CA VAL A 40 -10.93 1.60 -1.60
C VAL A 40 -11.77 2.50 -0.69
N ILE A 41 -12.56 3.40 -1.27
CA ILE A 41 -13.45 4.31 -0.54
C ILE A 41 -14.49 3.51 0.27
N SER A 42 -15.07 2.45 -0.32
CA SER A 42 -16.03 1.58 0.36
C SER A 42 -15.38 0.88 1.56
N TRP A 43 -14.17 0.36 1.39
CA TRP A 43 -13.41 -0.27 2.47
C TRP A 43 -13.14 0.71 3.61
N ALA A 44 -12.64 1.91 3.30
CA ALA A 44 -12.35 2.95 4.29
C ALA A 44 -13.61 3.40 5.03
N THR A 45 -14.74 3.54 4.31
CA THR A 45 -16.05 3.88 4.88
C THR A 45 -16.50 2.82 5.88
N GLN A 46 -16.40 1.54 5.52
CA GLN A 46 -16.84 0.42 6.37
C GLN A 46 -16.01 0.31 7.66
N HIS A 47 -14.74 0.70 7.62
CA HIS A 47 -13.84 0.69 8.78
C HIS A 47 -13.80 2.03 9.53
N GLY A 48 -14.54 3.05 9.07
CA GLY A 48 -14.60 4.37 9.72
C GLY A 48 -13.31 5.18 9.62
N VAL A 49 -12.51 4.99 8.56
CA VAL A 49 -11.18 5.59 8.35
C VAL A 49 -11.06 6.47 7.11
N LEU A 50 -12.17 6.72 6.41
CA LEU A 50 -12.19 7.51 5.18
C LEU A 50 -11.67 8.96 5.38
N GLU A 51 -11.87 9.54 6.55
CA GLU A 51 -11.49 10.93 6.86
C GLU A 51 -10.30 11.03 7.80
N GLY A 52 -9.36 10.10 7.67
CA GLY A 52 -8.11 10.05 8.43
C GLY A 52 -8.03 8.87 9.38
N ALA A 53 -6.81 8.35 9.54
CA ALA A 53 -6.52 7.22 10.40
C ALA A 53 -5.05 7.20 10.86
N GLY A 54 -4.77 6.39 11.88
CA GLY A 54 -3.40 5.96 12.16
C GLY A 54 -2.99 4.79 11.25
N LEU A 55 -1.70 4.64 10.99
CA LEU A 55 -1.20 3.58 10.09
C LEU A 55 -1.45 2.17 10.68
N GLN A 56 -1.11 1.96 11.95
CA GLN A 56 -1.12 0.63 12.57
C GLN A 56 -2.52 -0.02 12.63
N PRO A 57 -3.62 0.69 12.98
CA PRO A 57 -4.96 0.12 12.89
C PRO A 57 -5.31 -0.35 11.47
N VAL A 58 -5.05 0.47 10.45
CA VAL A 58 -5.34 0.12 9.05
C VAL A 58 -4.54 -1.10 8.60
N MET A 59 -3.23 -1.12 8.85
CA MET A 59 -2.38 -2.28 8.56
C MET A 59 -2.80 -3.55 9.31
N THR A 60 -3.36 -3.42 10.51
CA THR A 60 -3.88 -4.56 11.28
C THR A 60 -5.17 -5.10 10.65
N TRP A 61 -6.08 -4.22 10.22
CA TRP A 61 -7.29 -4.64 9.52
C TRP A 61 -6.99 -5.21 8.15
N MET A 62 -6.04 -4.65 7.40
CA MET A 62 -5.62 -5.17 6.09
C MET A 62 -5.08 -6.60 6.15
N GLN A 63 -4.53 -7.05 7.30
CA GLN A 63 -4.11 -8.45 7.47
C GLN A 63 -5.28 -9.45 7.54
N GLN A 64 -6.50 -8.98 7.87
CA GLN A 64 -7.65 -9.85 8.12
C GLN A 64 -8.82 -9.61 7.16
N ALA A 65 -8.95 -8.38 6.68
CA ALA A 65 -10.01 -7.91 5.82
C ALA A 65 -9.42 -6.88 4.85
N GLY A 66 -8.62 -7.32 3.89
CA GLY A 66 -8.04 -6.47 2.85
C GLY A 66 -9.06 -6.06 1.77
N PHE A 67 -8.56 -5.45 0.69
CA PHE A 67 -9.43 -5.03 -0.41
C PHE A 67 -10.04 -6.23 -1.14
N ALA A 68 -11.36 -6.22 -1.28
CA ALA A 68 -12.07 -7.16 -2.12
C ALA A 68 -12.21 -6.58 -3.52
N THR A 69 -11.73 -7.28 -4.56
CA THR A 69 -12.00 -6.91 -5.95
C THR A 69 -12.36 -8.16 -6.74
N GLY A 70 -13.53 -8.15 -7.36
CA GLY A 70 -14.07 -9.35 -8.02
C GLY A 70 -14.22 -10.51 -7.02
N THR A 71 -13.55 -11.64 -7.26
CA THR A 71 -13.60 -12.82 -6.40
C THR A 71 -12.46 -12.93 -5.39
N ASN A 72 -11.50 -12.00 -5.44
CA ASN A 72 -10.28 -12.05 -4.63
C ASN A 72 -10.34 -11.06 -3.48
N ILE A 73 -9.68 -11.42 -2.38
CA ILE A 73 -9.35 -10.50 -1.29
C ILE A 73 -7.83 -10.37 -1.24
N TYR A 74 -7.36 -9.12 -1.12
CA TYR A 74 -5.95 -8.77 -1.09
C TYR A 74 -5.57 -8.25 0.29
N ASN A 75 -5.19 -9.17 1.16
CA ASN A 75 -4.73 -8.87 2.51
C ASN A 75 -3.27 -8.41 2.55
N ASP A 76 -2.84 -7.90 3.69
CA ASP A 76 -1.45 -7.67 4.04
C ASP A 76 -0.84 -8.89 4.73
N GLY A 77 0.48 -9.05 4.61
CA GLY A 77 1.27 -9.88 5.51
C GLY A 77 1.55 -9.17 6.84
N SER A 78 2.38 -9.80 7.67
CA SER A 78 2.82 -9.21 8.94
C SER A 78 3.54 -7.88 8.71
N CYS A 79 3.30 -6.92 9.60
CA CYS A 79 3.86 -5.58 9.51
C CYS A 79 5.05 -5.40 10.47
N PHE A 80 6.11 -4.76 9.98
CA PHE A 80 7.34 -4.53 10.74
C PHE A 80 7.78 -3.08 10.63
N ALA A 81 8.21 -2.50 11.75
CA ALA A 81 8.78 -1.16 11.77
C ALA A 81 10.12 -1.14 11.03
N VAL A 82 10.34 -0.10 10.24
CA VAL A 82 11.60 0.13 9.50
C VAL A 82 12.31 1.32 10.12
N ASN A 83 13.63 1.19 10.35
CA ASN A 83 14.42 2.33 10.81
C ASN A 83 14.64 3.33 9.66
N TRP A 84 13.81 4.36 9.57
CA TRP A 84 13.87 5.37 8.51
C TRP A 84 15.09 6.28 8.58
N GLN A 85 15.77 6.35 9.73
CA GLN A 85 17.02 7.11 9.87
C GLN A 85 18.21 6.39 9.20
N SER A 86 18.05 5.12 8.84
CA SER A 86 19.07 4.32 8.16
C SER A 86 18.74 4.16 6.68
N THR A 87 19.53 4.80 5.81
CA THR A 87 19.40 4.64 4.35
C THR A 87 19.46 3.17 3.93
N ALA A 88 20.35 2.37 4.56
CA ALA A 88 20.47 0.95 4.25
C ALA A 88 19.22 0.14 4.65
N ALA A 89 18.65 0.43 5.83
CA ALA A 89 17.43 -0.24 6.28
C ALA A 89 16.23 0.11 5.37
N MET A 90 16.11 1.38 4.98
CA MET A 90 15.08 1.82 4.04
C MET A 90 15.23 1.16 2.67
N GLN A 91 16.43 1.13 2.10
CA GLN A 91 16.67 0.47 0.82
C GLN A 91 16.37 -1.03 0.88
N SER A 92 16.76 -1.70 1.98
CA SER A 92 16.44 -3.11 2.19
C SER A 92 14.94 -3.35 2.28
N ALA A 93 14.19 -2.50 2.97
CA ALA A 93 12.74 -2.63 3.08
C ALA A 93 12.04 -2.37 1.74
N ILE A 94 12.44 -1.29 1.04
CA ILE A 94 11.88 -0.94 -0.29
C ILE A 94 12.14 -2.03 -1.33
N PHE A 95 13.27 -2.76 -1.19
CA PHE A 95 13.57 -3.91 -2.04
C PHE A 95 12.54 -5.05 -1.88
N GLU A 96 12.06 -5.29 -0.66
CA GLU A 96 11.04 -6.31 -0.36
C GLU A 96 9.63 -5.86 -0.77
N GLY A 97 9.34 -4.57 -0.68
CA GLY A 97 8.06 -4.00 -1.08
C GLY A 97 7.90 -2.52 -0.70
N PRO A 98 6.78 -1.89 -1.06
CA PRO A 98 6.52 -0.49 -0.73
C PRO A 98 6.52 -0.25 0.80
N VAL A 99 7.20 0.81 1.23
CA VAL A 99 7.28 1.19 2.65
C VAL A 99 6.30 2.31 2.93
N LYS A 100 5.34 2.07 3.82
CA LYS A 100 4.33 3.04 4.27
C LYS A 100 4.95 3.98 5.27
N LEU A 101 4.74 5.28 5.09
CA LEU A 101 5.24 6.32 5.98
C LEU A 101 4.10 7.18 6.52
N ALA A 102 4.25 7.67 7.75
CA ALA A 102 3.55 8.87 8.22
C ALA A 102 4.55 10.02 8.18
N ILE A 103 4.16 11.12 7.55
CA ILE A 103 5.01 12.29 7.35
C ILE A 103 4.26 13.58 7.67
N ALA A 104 5.01 14.66 7.87
CA ALA A 104 4.49 16.02 7.79
C ALA A 104 4.52 16.47 6.33
N ALA A 105 3.36 16.81 5.76
CA ALA A 105 3.21 17.07 4.32
C ALA A 105 3.28 18.55 3.90
N ASP A 106 3.48 19.49 4.82
CA ASP A 106 3.55 20.93 4.52
C ASP A 106 4.54 21.24 3.38
N GLN A 107 5.73 20.62 3.43
CA GLN A 107 6.77 20.81 2.41
C GLN A 107 6.58 19.92 1.18
N LEU A 108 5.81 18.84 1.29
CA LEU A 108 5.44 17.94 0.21
C LEU A 108 4.42 18.59 -0.73
N ASP A 109 3.43 19.32 -0.21
CA ASP A 109 2.42 20.02 -1.03
C ASP A 109 3.09 20.98 -2.05
N ALA A 110 4.07 21.76 -1.60
CA ALA A 110 4.84 22.66 -2.47
C ALA A 110 5.61 21.90 -3.57
N ALA A 111 6.23 20.77 -3.22
CA ALA A 111 6.93 19.92 -4.19
C ALA A 111 5.96 19.34 -5.21
N TRP A 112 4.83 18.78 -4.78
CA TRP A 112 3.81 18.19 -5.65
C TRP A 112 3.19 19.23 -6.61
N ARG A 113 2.93 20.45 -6.13
CA ARG A 113 2.42 21.56 -6.96
C ARG A 113 3.41 22.02 -8.02
N SER A 114 4.71 21.83 -7.83
CA SER A 114 5.74 22.26 -8.79
C SER A 114 5.58 21.64 -10.19
N THR A 115 4.93 20.47 -10.27
CA THR A 115 4.64 19.78 -11.53
C THR A 115 3.14 19.76 -11.86
N ASN A 116 2.33 20.53 -11.13
CA ASN A 116 0.87 20.49 -11.19
C ASN A 116 0.34 19.05 -11.00
N GLY A 117 0.90 18.35 -10.00
CA GLY A 117 0.50 17.00 -9.61
C GLY A 117 0.96 15.86 -10.52
N LYS A 118 1.84 16.13 -11.51
CA LYS A 118 2.42 15.09 -12.36
C LYS A 118 3.59 14.40 -11.64
N SER A 119 3.74 13.09 -11.83
CA SER A 119 4.92 12.35 -11.35
C SER A 119 6.24 12.98 -11.82
N GLY A 120 7.29 12.82 -11.03
CA GLY A 120 8.62 13.39 -11.26
C GLY A 120 8.85 14.74 -10.57
N TRP A 121 7.99 15.16 -9.64
CA TRP A 121 8.29 16.28 -8.73
C TRP A 121 9.46 15.92 -7.79
N PHE A 122 10.15 16.94 -7.28
CA PHE A 122 11.31 16.78 -6.39
C PHE A 122 11.04 17.38 -5.02
N GLY A 123 11.30 16.61 -3.96
CA GLY A 123 11.34 17.05 -2.57
C GLY A 123 12.77 17.01 -2.03
N THR A 124 13.43 18.15 -1.94
CA THR A 124 14.82 18.24 -1.45
C THR A 124 15.00 19.45 -0.54
N GLY A 125 15.96 19.36 0.39
CA GLY A 125 16.24 20.43 1.34
C GLY A 125 15.12 20.74 2.33
N TRP A 126 14.24 19.78 2.62
CA TRP A 126 13.18 19.98 3.62
C TRP A 126 13.76 20.07 5.03
N ASN A 127 13.19 20.97 5.83
CA ASN A 127 13.52 21.14 7.24
C ASN A 127 12.78 20.11 8.09
N SER A 128 13.25 19.92 9.32
CA SER A 128 12.55 19.07 10.29
C SER A 128 11.16 19.63 10.56
N ASP A 129 10.18 18.73 10.50
CA ASP A 129 8.78 19.04 10.70
C ASP A 129 8.12 17.89 11.46
N THR A 130 7.28 18.24 12.44
CA THR A 130 6.60 17.30 13.33
C THR A 130 5.08 17.37 13.22
N ASN A 131 4.54 18.17 12.30
CA ASN A 131 3.11 18.26 12.02
C ASN A 131 2.66 17.09 11.15
N TYR A 132 2.76 15.88 11.68
CA TYR A 132 2.47 14.66 10.93
C TYR A 132 0.98 14.56 10.61
N ASP A 133 0.65 14.67 9.34
CA ASP A 133 -0.72 14.81 8.85
C ASP A 133 -1.00 14.00 7.59
N HIS A 134 -0.01 13.27 7.06
CA HIS A 134 -0.15 12.57 5.79
C HIS A 134 0.52 11.21 5.73
N CYS A 135 -0.08 10.31 4.94
CA CYS A 135 0.49 9.02 4.61
C CYS A 135 0.99 8.98 3.17
N VAL A 136 2.17 8.42 2.98
CA VAL A 136 2.83 8.23 1.68
C VAL A 136 3.49 6.86 1.60
N SER A 137 3.96 6.47 0.42
CA SER A 137 4.72 5.22 0.25
C SER A 137 6.03 5.44 -0.48
N LEU A 138 7.09 4.73 -0.07
CA LEU A 138 8.32 4.65 -0.85
C LEU A 138 8.35 3.34 -1.64
N CYS A 139 8.44 3.42 -2.97
CA CYS A 139 8.32 2.27 -3.88
C CYS A 139 9.58 2.00 -4.73
N GLY A 140 10.64 2.77 -4.48
CA GLY A 140 11.92 2.66 -5.19
C GLY A 140 12.99 3.52 -4.54
N TYR A 141 14.24 3.19 -4.85
CA TYR A 141 15.42 3.93 -4.38
C TYR A 141 16.51 3.91 -5.45
N GLY A 142 17.45 4.84 -5.36
CA GLY A 142 18.62 4.90 -6.23
C GLY A 142 19.22 6.30 -6.29
N PRO A 143 20.24 6.52 -7.13
CA PRO A 143 20.70 7.87 -7.44
C PRO A 143 19.54 8.71 -7.98
N MET A 144 19.38 9.95 -7.50
CA MET A 144 18.27 10.82 -7.93
C MET A 144 18.24 11.04 -9.45
N SER A 145 19.40 11.09 -10.10
CA SER A 145 19.51 11.15 -11.57
C SER A 145 18.93 9.93 -12.28
N TRP A 146 19.12 8.73 -11.72
CA TRP A 146 18.53 7.50 -12.26
C TRP A 146 17.01 7.49 -12.06
N LEU A 147 16.55 7.89 -10.87
CA LEU A 147 15.12 8.02 -10.57
C LEU A 147 14.44 9.04 -11.51
N ALA A 148 15.08 10.20 -11.75
CA ALA A 148 14.60 11.21 -12.69
C ALA A 148 14.38 10.63 -14.09
N GLY A 149 15.33 9.78 -14.53
CA GLY A 149 15.21 9.04 -15.79
C GLY A 149 13.98 8.15 -15.86
N GLN A 150 13.54 7.54 -14.74
CA GLN A 150 12.32 6.70 -14.70
C GLN A 150 11.02 7.49 -14.94
N PHE A 151 11.06 8.81 -14.72
CA PHE A 151 9.92 9.70 -14.94
C PHE A 151 10.11 10.62 -16.16
N ALA A 152 11.21 10.45 -16.91
CA ALA A 152 11.58 11.34 -18.02
C ALA A 152 11.64 12.82 -17.62
N VAL A 153 12.07 13.12 -16.39
CA VAL A 153 12.27 14.48 -15.88
C VAL A 153 13.76 14.77 -15.69
N GLN A 154 14.10 16.07 -15.61
CA GLN A 154 15.46 16.50 -15.32
C GLN A 154 15.67 16.68 -13.82
N VAL A 155 16.90 16.43 -13.35
CA VAL A 155 17.28 16.79 -11.99
C VAL A 155 17.28 18.33 -11.86
N PRO A 156 16.60 18.91 -10.86
CA PRO A 156 16.56 20.37 -10.68
C PRO A 156 17.94 20.98 -10.47
N ALA A 157 18.11 22.24 -10.89
CA ALA A 157 19.34 22.97 -10.65
C ALA A 157 19.67 23.04 -9.15
N GLY A 158 20.92 22.76 -8.79
CA GLY A 158 21.38 22.73 -7.39
C GLY A 158 21.15 21.41 -6.66
N VAL A 159 20.44 20.45 -7.25
CA VAL A 159 20.31 19.08 -6.70
C VAL A 159 21.44 18.20 -7.24
N ASP A 160 22.18 17.58 -6.33
CA ASP A 160 23.22 16.61 -6.69
C ASP A 160 22.59 15.26 -7.06
N GLY A 161 22.42 15.03 -8.37
CA GLY A 161 21.79 13.82 -8.91
C GLY A 161 22.52 12.50 -8.61
N ALA A 162 23.76 12.53 -8.11
CA ALA A 162 24.49 11.33 -7.70
C ALA A 162 24.09 10.85 -6.29
N LYS A 163 23.50 11.73 -5.47
CA LYS A 163 23.08 11.39 -4.11
C LYS A 163 21.88 10.43 -4.10
N PRO A 164 21.75 9.62 -3.04
CA PRO A 164 20.63 8.70 -2.89
C PRO A 164 19.31 9.46 -2.72
N GLY A 165 18.28 8.97 -3.38
CA GLY A 165 16.90 9.40 -3.19
C GLY A 165 15.93 8.21 -3.22
N TYR A 166 14.67 8.53 -2.97
CA TYR A 166 13.56 7.60 -2.92
C TYR A 166 12.46 8.03 -3.89
N ALA A 167 11.81 7.06 -4.51
CA ALA A 167 10.57 7.28 -5.25
C ALA A 167 9.40 7.26 -4.26
N MET A 168 8.72 8.40 -4.10
CA MET A 168 7.65 8.59 -3.11
C MET A 168 6.30 8.74 -3.81
N PHE A 169 5.38 7.82 -3.56
CA PHE A 169 3.99 7.94 -3.98
C PHE A 169 3.19 8.85 -3.04
N THR A 170 2.43 9.77 -3.64
CA THR A 170 1.33 10.48 -3.02
C THR A 170 0.41 11.04 -4.10
N TRP A 171 -0.87 11.25 -3.80
CA TRP A 171 -1.81 12.02 -4.63
C TRP A 171 -1.71 11.70 -6.14
N ASN A 172 -1.97 10.45 -6.53
CA ASN A 172 -1.92 9.97 -7.91
C ASN A 172 -0.61 10.30 -8.66
N SER A 173 0.50 10.37 -7.93
CA SER A 173 1.78 10.76 -8.48
C SER A 173 2.92 10.08 -7.73
N ILE A 174 4.08 10.01 -8.35
CA ILE A 174 5.30 9.53 -7.71
C ILE A 174 6.39 10.58 -7.93
N GLY A 175 6.96 11.09 -6.85
CA GLY A 175 8.07 12.04 -6.86
C GLY A 175 9.38 11.43 -6.42
N ILE A 176 10.39 12.30 -6.32
CA ILE A 176 11.76 11.95 -5.96
C ILE A 176 12.12 12.78 -4.73
N VAL A 177 12.40 12.11 -3.61
CA VAL A 177 12.74 12.77 -2.34
C VAL A 177 14.14 12.37 -1.93
N ASP A 178 14.98 13.33 -1.54
CA ASP A 178 16.32 13.01 -1.02
C ASP A 178 16.24 12.41 0.39
N ALA A 179 17.26 11.62 0.76
CA ALA A 179 17.25 10.93 2.05
C ALA A 179 17.17 11.87 3.27
N PRO A 180 17.90 13.02 3.32
CA PRO A 180 17.78 13.95 4.44
C PRO A 180 16.37 14.54 4.59
N SER A 181 15.72 14.95 3.50
CA SER A 181 14.35 15.49 3.55
C SER A 181 13.36 14.45 4.04
N MET A 182 13.49 13.21 3.56
CA MET A 182 12.65 12.10 4.03
C MET A 182 12.81 11.87 5.55
N ILE A 183 14.05 11.85 6.05
CA ILE A 183 14.31 11.70 7.49
C ILE A 183 13.67 12.85 8.29
N ASN A 184 13.79 14.08 7.80
CA ASN A 184 13.34 15.28 8.50
C ASN A 184 11.82 15.36 8.71
N VAL A 185 11.03 14.73 7.85
CA VAL A 185 9.56 14.83 7.89
C VAL A 185 8.87 13.54 8.33
N THR A 186 9.59 12.42 8.49
CA THR A 186 8.99 11.10 8.78
C THR A 186 8.87 10.84 10.28
N ALA A 187 7.68 10.41 10.71
CA ALA A 187 7.37 10.01 12.09
C ALA A 187 7.50 8.50 12.32
N GLU A 188 7.04 7.70 11.35
CA GLU A 188 7.06 6.24 11.40
C GLU A 188 7.12 5.65 9.99
N ALA A 189 7.70 4.45 9.88
CA ALA A 189 7.88 3.73 8.63
C ALA A 189 7.62 2.23 8.82
N TRP A 190 6.88 1.62 7.89
CA TRP A 190 6.39 0.26 8.02
C TRP A 190 6.46 -0.52 6.70
N ILE A 191 6.94 -1.76 6.78
CA ILE A 191 6.93 -2.73 5.68
C ILE A 191 5.94 -3.85 6.01
N ARG A 192 5.26 -4.37 4.98
CA ARG A 192 4.45 -5.60 5.07
C ARG A 192 5.20 -6.74 4.40
N GLN A 193 5.22 -7.90 5.03
CA GLN A 193 5.90 -9.08 4.50
C GLN A 193 4.97 -10.31 4.52
N PRO A 194 4.50 -10.79 3.35
CA PRO A 194 4.59 -10.13 2.04
C PRO A 194 3.70 -8.87 1.96
N THR A 195 3.91 -8.01 0.95
CA THR A 195 3.06 -6.83 0.72
C THR A 195 1.61 -7.19 0.42
N THR A 196 1.40 -8.28 -0.32
CA THR A 196 0.07 -8.77 -0.64
C THR A 196 0.01 -10.26 -0.33
N VAL A 197 -0.98 -10.64 0.47
CA VAL A 197 -1.45 -12.01 0.60
C VAL A 197 -2.75 -12.07 -0.19
N SER A 198 -2.73 -12.77 -1.31
CA SER A 198 -3.93 -13.06 -2.08
C SER A 198 -4.42 -14.45 -1.74
N GLY A 199 -5.70 -14.60 -1.46
CA GLY A 199 -6.31 -15.91 -1.27
C GLY A 199 -7.71 -15.98 -1.84
N GLN A 200 -8.19 -17.20 -2.00
CA GLN A 200 -9.59 -17.46 -2.25
C GLN A 200 -10.30 -17.45 -0.90
N PRO A 201 -11.21 -16.50 -0.61
CA PRO A 201 -12.03 -16.53 0.61
C PRO A 201 -13.14 -17.58 0.46
N ASN A 202 -14.10 -17.62 1.40
CA ASN A 202 -15.28 -18.50 1.32
C ASN A 202 -14.97 -19.99 1.39
N TRP A 203 -13.83 -20.37 1.94
CA TRP A 203 -13.60 -21.75 2.34
C TRP A 203 -14.26 -22.01 3.69
N ARG A 204 -14.96 -23.13 3.81
CA ARG A 204 -15.70 -23.48 5.01
C ARG A 204 -15.37 -24.90 5.41
N TRP A 205 -15.24 -25.14 6.71
CA TRP A 205 -15.15 -26.47 7.25
C TRP A 205 -16.52 -27.14 7.19
N CYS A 206 -16.57 -28.39 6.70
CA CYS A 206 -17.79 -29.16 6.67
C CYS A 206 -17.94 -30.00 7.94
N ASN A 207 -18.99 -29.76 8.72
CA ASN A 207 -19.20 -30.48 9.99
C ASN A 207 -19.53 -31.98 9.81
N LYS A 208 -19.91 -32.40 8.59
CA LYS A 208 -20.20 -33.80 8.24
C LYS A 208 -18.94 -34.60 7.93
N CYS A 209 -18.18 -34.17 6.92
CA CYS A 209 -17.01 -34.89 6.41
C CYS A 209 -15.67 -34.36 6.93
N ARG A 210 -15.68 -33.31 7.77
CA ARG A 210 -14.51 -32.72 8.44
C ARG A 210 -13.44 -32.11 7.52
N VAL A 211 -13.71 -31.98 6.21
CA VAL A 211 -12.82 -31.34 5.24
C VAL A 211 -13.20 -29.89 4.96
N LEU A 212 -12.24 -29.12 4.46
CA LEU A 212 -12.46 -27.79 3.90
C LEU A 212 -13.15 -27.91 2.53
N ALA A 213 -14.19 -27.11 2.29
CA ALA A 213 -14.90 -27.05 1.03
C ALA A 213 -15.23 -25.60 0.67
N PHE A 214 -15.11 -25.26 -0.61
CA PHE A 214 -15.37 -23.92 -1.11
C PHE A 214 -16.89 -23.66 -1.17
N ALA A 215 -17.34 -22.68 -0.39
CA ALA A 215 -18.75 -22.30 -0.24
C ALA A 215 -19.16 -21.10 -1.12
N GLY A 216 -18.24 -20.58 -1.95
CA GLY A 216 -18.52 -19.45 -2.85
C GLY A 216 -19.27 -19.83 -4.13
N ASN A 217 -19.50 -21.12 -4.37
CA ASN A 217 -20.25 -21.60 -5.54
C ASN A 217 -21.77 -21.63 -5.28
N PRO A 218 -22.63 -21.49 -6.32
CA PRO A 218 -24.08 -21.64 -6.18
C PRO A 218 -24.51 -23.00 -5.61
N SER A 219 -23.73 -24.06 -5.87
CA SER A 219 -23.89 -25.36 -5.25
C SER A 219 -22.77 -25.62 -4.25
N LEU A 220 -23.10 -26.19 -3.09
CA LEU A 220 -22.12 -26.51 -2.04
C LEU A 220 -21.22 -27.71 -2.37
N GLY A 221 -21.42 -28.39 -3.50
CA GLY A 221 -20.63 -29.56 -3.91
C GLY A 221 -21.00 -30.85 -3.17
N ALA A 222 -20.51 -31.98 -3.68
CA ALA A 222 -20.76 -33.31 -3.13
C ALA A 222 -19.89 -33.59 -1.90
N CYS A 223 -20.53 -34.05 -0.82
CA CYS A 223 -19.86 -34.37 0.44
C CYS A 223 -19.44 -35.84 0.49
N ALA A 224 -18.21 -36.11 0.92
CA ALA A 224 -17.71 -37.48 1.11
C ALA A 224 -18.51 -38.30 2.15
N ALA A 225 -19.22 -37.62 3.07
CA ALA A 225 -20.15 -38.24 4.01
C ALA A 225 -21.58 -38.41 3.44
N GLY A 226 -21.77 -38.20 2.14
CA GLY A 226 -23.05 -38.26 1.44
C GLY A 226 -23.80 -36.91 1.40
N GLY A 227 -24.56 -36.68 0.32
CA GLY A 227 -25.31 -35.43 0.09
C GLY A 227 -24.40 -34.24 -0.22
N VAL A 228 -24.83 -33.04 0.16
CA VAL A 228 -24.03 -31.79 -0.01
C VAL A 228 -23.25 -31.43 1.27
N HIS A 229 -22.24 -30.57 1.12
CA HIS A 229 -21.49 -30.02 2.26
C HIS A 229 -22.40 -29.22 3.20
N SER A 230 -22.08 -29.24 4.49
CA SER A 230 -22.77 -28.49 5.54
C SER A 230 -21.76 -27.62 6.28
N HIS A 231 -21.95 -26.31 6.21
CA HIS A 231 -21.05 -25.31 6.79
C HIS A 231 -21.53 -24.78 8.14
N ALA A 232 -22.52 -25.43 8.74
CA ALA A 232 -23.05 -25.06 10.06
C ALA A 232 -21.92 -25.10 11.11
N GLY A 233 -21.72 -23.97 11.80
CA GLY A 233 -20.67 -23.82 12.80
C GLY A 233 -19.26 -23.53 12.24
N SER A 234 -19.12 -23.30 10.93
CA SER A 234 -17.84 -22.93 10.32
C SER A 234 -17.60 -21.42 10.34
N GLY A 235 -16.36 -21.01 10.65
CA GLY A 235 -15.84 -19.69 10.27
C GLY A 235 -15.69 -19.54 8.75
N ASN A 236 -15.33 -18.33 8.29
CA ASN A 236 -14.89 -18.11 6.91
C ASN A 236 -13.37 -18.26 6.87
N TYR A 237 -12.86 -19.20 6.07
CA TYR A 237 -11.43 -19.40 5.89
C TYR A 237 -11.01 -18.88 4.52
N GLU A 238 -9.73 -18.53 4.44
CA GLU A 238 -9.06 -18.14 3.21
C GLU A 238 -7.99 -19.17 2.88
N VAL A 239 -7.95 -19.59 1.62
CA VAL A 239 -6.87 -20.42 1.08
C VAL A 239 -5.99 -19.51 0.24
N PRO A 240 -4.74 -19.23 0.67
CA PRO A 240 -3.82 -18.40 -0.11
C PRO A 240 -3.60 -19.00 -1.50
N PHE A 241 -3.54 -18.14 -2.52
CA PHE A 241 -2.98 -18.52 -3.81
C PHE A 241 -1.46 -18.66 -3.64
N ALA A 242 -0.88 -19.72 -4.22
CA ALA A 242 0.55 -19.98 -4.20
C ALA A 242 1.26 -19.22 -5.32
#